data_AF-A0A9X2VKK0-F1
#
_entry.id   AF-A0A9X2VKK0-F1
#
_cell.length_a   1.000
_cell.length_b   1.000
_cell.length_c   1.000
_cell.angle_alpha   90.00
_cell.angle_beta   90.00
_cell.angle_gamma   90.00
#
_symmetry.space_group_name_H-M   'P 1'
#
loop_
_entity.id
_entity.type
_entity.pdbx_description
1 polymer ?
#
loop_
_entity_poly.entity_id
_entity_poly.type
_entity_poly.pdbx_seq_one_letter_code
_entity_poly.pdbx_strand_id
1 'polypeptide(L)'
;MVSRTSTETTVGQVVVGSLMLGCAAAGPFPSPVPLLFVIAAVGTANAAFDLMRTFGSALLGGVAASSIGLAAVPFATCSNERFTEVFSCTGDAPTWHMTGAVLVAGLSGASLVLARIAGSASTERRLARIQQDLDALRGRR
;
A
#
# COMPACT_ATOMS: atom_id res chain seq x y z
N MET A 1 -22.31 -17.21 0.76
CA MET A 1 -20.87 -17.14 1.05
C MET A 1 -20.17 -15.91 0.44
N VAL A 2 -20.63 -15.39 -0.71
CA VAL A 2 -19.96 -14.32 -1.51
C VAL A 2 -20.00 -12.90 -0.93
N SER A 3 -20.92 -12.58 0.00
CA SER A 3 -20.98 -11.26 0.64
C SER A 3 -19.87 -11.02 1.68
N ARG A 4 -19.32 -12.11 2.25
CA ARG A 4 -18.30 -12.08 3.33
C ARG A 4 -16.93 -11.62 2.83
N THR A 5 -16.51 -12.06 1.65
CA THR A 5 -15.18 -11.76 1.09
C THR A 5 -15.01 -10.30 0.66
N SER A 6 -16.11 -9.65 0.26
CA SER A 6 -16.07 -8.21 -0.07
C SER A 6 -15.96 -7.34 1.17
N THR A 7 -16.60 -7.72 2.28
CA THR A 7 -16.50 -7.00 3.55
C THR A 7 -15.14 -7.22 4.21
N GLU A 8 -14.62 -8.46 4.18
CA GLU A 8 -13.31 -8.80 4.73
C GLU A 8 -12.15 -8.05 4.05
N THR A 9 -12.19 -7.90 2.72
CA THR A 9 -11.15 -7.16 1.99
C THR A 9 -11.19 -5.66 2.26
N THR A 10 -12.38 -5.07 2.37
CA THR A 10 -12.55 -3.66 2.77
C THR A 10 -12.09 -3.42 4.21
N VAL A 11 -12.49 -4.29 5.15
CA VAL A 11 -12.02 -4.20 6.55
C VAL A 11 -10.50 -4.34 6.60
N GLY A 12 -9.91 -5.27 5.85
CA GLY A 12 -8.46 -5.42 5.72
C GLY A 12 -7.78 -4.13 5.24
N GLN A 13 -8.31 -3.46 4.22
CA GLN A 13 -7.75 -2.19 3.73
C GLN A 13 -7.89 -1.05 4.75
N VAL A 14 -9.00 -0.99 5.49
CA VAL A 14 -9.20 0.02 6.56
C VAL A 14 -8.22 -0.22 7.72
N VAL A 15 -8.03 -1.47 8.13
CA VAL A 15 -7.07 -1.84 9.18
C VAL A 15 -5.65 -1.50 8.73
N VAL A 16 -5.25 -1.87 7.51
CA VAL A 16 -3.91 -1.56 6.98
C VAL A 16 -3.69 -0.05 6.85
N GLY A 17 -4.67 0.69 6.31
CA GLY A 17 -4.57 2.14 6.16
C GLY A 17 -4.51 2.89 7.50
N SER A 18 -5.30 2.47 8.49
CA SER A 18 -5.24 3.03 9.85
C SER A 18 -3.93 2.70 10.55
N LEU A 19 -3.36 1.51 10.33
CA LEU A 19 -2.04 1.15 10.83
C LEU A 19 -0.94 2.05 10.23
N MET A 20 -0.99 2.28 8.91
CA MET A 20 -0.06 3.18 8.22
C MET A 20 -0.13 4.61 8.79
N LEU A 21 -1.34 5.15 9.00
CA LEU A 21 -1.53 6.47 9.62
C LEU A 21 -1.05 6.51 11.07
N GLY A 22 -1.30 5.44 11.84
CA GLY A 22 -0.79 5.30 13.21
C GLY A 22 0.74 5.30 13.25
N CYS A 23 1.38 4.56 12.34
CA CYS A 23 2.83 4.55 12.19
C CYS A 23 3.38 5.92 11.77
N ALA A 24 2.68 6.65 10.90
CA ALA A 24 3.08 8.00 10.50
C ALA A 24 2.99 9.02 11.64
N ALA A 25 1.95 8.95 12.46
CA ALA A 25 1.65 9.96 13.48
C ALA A 25 2.34 9.69 14.83
N ALA A 26 2.47 8.42 15.23
CA ALA A 26 2.94 8.02 16.55
C ALA A 26 4.25 7.20 16.52
N GLY A 27 4.73 6.82 15.35
CA GLY A 27 5.98 6.06 15.22
C GLY A 27 7.21 6.95 15.44
N PRO A 28 8.26 6.46 16.12
CA PRO A 28 9.53 7.18 16.28
C PRO A 28 10.38 7.08 14.99
N PHE A 29 9.76 7.34 13.83
CA PHE A 29 10.42 7.19 12.54
C PHE A 29 10.99 8.54 12.06
N PRO A 30 12.29 8.60 11.75
CA PRO A 30 12.90 9.80 11.19
C PRO A 30 12.44 10.09 9.75
N SER A 31 12.46 11.38 9.37
CA SER A 31 12.12 11.83 8.02
C SER A 31 13.03 11.18 6.97
N PRO A 32 12.53 10.67 5.82
CA PRO A 32 11.19 10.87 5.26
C PRO A 32 10.21 9.70 5.47
N VAL A 33 10.48 8.77 6.38
CA VAL A 33 9.68 7.54 6.54
C VAL A 33 8.20 7.81 6.87
N PRO A 34 7.84 8.74 7.79
CA PRO A 34 6.43 9.06 8.05
C PRO A 34 5.66 9.51 6.80
N LEU A 35 6.31 10.26 5.90
CA LEU A 35 5.71 10.69 4.64
C LEU A 35 5.35 9.51 3.74
N LEU A 36 6.20 8.49 3.68
CA LEU A 36 5.92 7.28 2.91
C LEU A 36 4.72 6.51 3.47
N PHE A 37 4.55 6.45 4.80
CA PHE A 37 3.36 5.86 5.43
C PHE A 37 2.07 6.62 5.04
N VAL A 38 2.11 7.96 5.02
CA VAL A 38 0.96 8.77 4.60
C VAL A 38 0.61 8.52 3.13
N ILE A 39 1.62 8.53 2.23
CA ILE A 39 1.40 8.28 0.81
C ILE A 39 0.88 6.85 0.58
N ALA A 40 1.39 5.87 1.32
CA ALA A 40 0.89 4.50 1.29
C ALA A 40 -0.58 4.44 1.73
N ALA A 41 -0.97 5.13 2.80
CA ALA A 41 -2.35 5.17 3.26
C ALA A 41 -3.30 5.78 2.22
N VAL A 42 -2.87 6.85 1.53
CA VAL A 42 -3.61 7.43 0.40
C VAL A 42 -3.72 6.43 -0.76
N GLY A 43 -2.63 5.73 -1.08
CA GLY A 43 -2.63 4.65 -2.07
C GLY A 43 -3.60 3.53 -1.73
N THR A 44 -3.66 3.12 -0.47
CA THR A 44 -4.61 2.12 0.06
C THR A 44 -6.06 2.59 -0.04
N ALA A 45 -6.35 3.85 0.33
CA ALA A 45 -7.67 4.42 0.20
C ALA A 45 -8.15 4.47 -1.27
N ASN A 46 -7.27 4.89 -2.18
CA ASN A 46 -7.56 4.89 -3.62
C ASN A 46 -7.71 3.47 -4.18
N ALA A 47 -6.94 2.50 -3.66
CA ALA A 47 -7.02 1.10 -4.05
C ALA A 47 -8.32 0.39 -3.60
N ALA A 48 -9.08 0.99 -2.69
CA ALA A 48 -10.38 0.47 -2.24
C ALA A 48 -11.50 0.72 -3.25
N PHE A 49 -11.39 1.76 -4.08
CA PHE A 49 -12.37 2.08 -5.11
C PHE A 49 -12.01 1.42 -6.44
N ASP A 50 -12.94 0.67 -7.04
CA ASP A 50 -12.70 -0.02 -8.32
C ASP A 50 -12.23 0.93 -9.43
N LEU A 51 -12.71 2.19 -9.44
CA LEU A 51 -12.34 3.19 -10.45
C LEU A 51 -10.90 3.71 -10.28
N MET A 52 -10.42 3.85 -9.04
CA MET A 52 -9.07 4.36 -8.73
C MET A 52 -8.06 3.27 -8.39
N ARG A 53 -8.49 2.00 -8.43
CA ARG A 53 -7.74 0.83 -8.00
C ARG A 53 -6.34 0.74 -8.61
N THR A 54 -6.23 1.04 -9.89
CA THR A 54 -4.99 1.00 -10.65
C THR A 54 -4.01 2.08 -10.20
N PHE A 55 -4.51 3.31 -10.00
CA PHE A 55 -3.70 4.43 -9.50
C PHE A 55 -3.25 4.20 -8.05
N GLY A 56 -4.16 3.74 -7.18
CA GLY A 56 -3.83 3.37 -5.80
C GLY A 56 -2.78 2.26 -5.73
N SER A 57 -2.92 1.23 -6.58
CA SER A 57 -1.93 0.15 -6.68
C SER A 57 -0.58 0.64 -7.22
N ALA A 58 -0.57 1.54 -8.19
CA ALA A 58 0.66 2.13 -8.71
C ALA A 58 1.39 2.97 -7.64
N LEU A 59 0.63 3.75 -6.86
CA LEU A 59 1.17 4.51 -5.72
C LEU A 59 1.76 3.58 -4.66
N LEU A 60 1.07 2.50 -4.29
CA LEU A 60 1.58 1.50 -3.34
C LEU A 60 2.84 0.81 -3.86
N GLY A 61 2.89 0.48 -5.16
CA GLY A 61 4.07 -0.09 -5.80
C GLY A 61 5.26 0.87 -5.81
N GLY A 62 5.01 2.16 -6.10
CA GLY A 62 6.01 3.22 -6.03
C GLY A 62 6.56 3.39 -4.62
N VAL A 63 5.69 3.45 -3.61
CA VAL A 63 6.11 3.55 -2.21
C VAL A 63 6.93 2.33 -1.77
N ALA A 64 6.52 1.11 -2.17
CA ALA A 64 7.30 -0.09 -1.91
C ALA A 64 8.69 -0.02 -2.56
N ALA A 65 8.79 0.36 -3.83
CA ALA A 65 10.08 0.49 -4.52
C ALA A 65 10.96 1.58 -3.91
N SER A 66 10.41 2.75 -3.60
CA SER A 66 11.14 3.84 -2.93
C SER A 66 11.63 3.43 -1.55
N SER A 67 10.82 2.71 -0.77
CA SER A 67 11.21 2.21 0.55
C SER A 67 12.32 1.16 0.49
N ILE A 68 12.30 0.25 -0.49
CA ILE A 68 13.39 -0.70 -0.74
C ILE A 68 14.66 0.04 -1.16
N GLY A 69 14.54 1.04 -2.04
CA GLY A 69 15.64 1.90 -2.45
C GLY A 69 16.26 2.62 -1.25
N LEU A 70 15.44 3.24 -0.39
CA LEU A 70 15.87 3.89 0.86
C LEU A 70 16.54 2.91 1.83
N ALA A 71 16.07 1.66 1.92
CA ALA A 71 16.68 0.64 2.76
C ALA A 71 18.04 0.14 2.21
N ALA A 72 18.26 0.23 0.90
CA ALA A 72 19.50 -0.17 0.24
C ALA A 72 20.59 0.91 0.26
N VAL A 73 20.23 2.17 0.56
CA VAL A 73 21.23 3.25 0.68
C VAL A 73 21.95 3.10 2.03
N PRO A 74 23.29 2.92 2.03
CA PRO A 74 24.05 2.99 3.27
C PRO A 74 23.95 4.42 3.79
N PHE A 75 23.27 4.62 4.92
CA PHE A 75 23.28 5.91 5.62
C PHE A 75 24.72 6.18 6.05
N ALA A 76 25.37 7.10 5.34
CA ALA A 76 26.70 7.56 5.67
C ALA A 76 26.65 8.12 7.09
N THR A 77 27.24 7.38 8.04
CA THR A 77 27.56 7.90 9.37
C THR A 77 28.32 9.21 9.20
N CYS A 78 27.77 10.28 9.77
CA CYS A 78 28.17 11.66 9.53
C CYS A 78 29.68 11.86 9.78
N SER A 79 30.44 11.89 8.68
CA SER A 79 31.83 12.31 8.60
C SER A 79 31.96 13.23 7.39
N ASN A 80 31.30 14.38 7.41
CA ASN A 80 31.73 15.51 6.61
C ASN A 80 31.11 16.83 7.08
N GLU A 81 31.94 17.85 7.22
CA GLU A 81 31.65 19.21 7.72
C GLU A 81 30.78 20.06 6.77
N ARG A 82 30.01 19.45 5.86
CA ARG A 82 29.19 20.18 4.89
C ARG A 82 27.72 19.77 4.98
N PHE A 83 26.96 20.73 5.51
CA PHE A 83 25.51 20.80 5.56
C PHE A 83 24.86 20.46 4.20
N THR A 84 24.28 19.27 4.11
CA THR A 84 23.18 18.99 3.19
C THR A 84 21.93 18.77 4.03
N GLU A 85 21.02 19.74 4.05
CA GLU A 85 19.79 19.75 4.87
C GLU A 85 18.76 18.65 4.49
N VAL A 86 19.08 17.79 3.51
CA VAL A 86 18.15 16.77 3.02
C VAL A 86 18.05 15.57 3.97
N PHE A 87 19.10 15.30 4.74
CA PHE A 87 19.11 14.27 5.78
C PHE A 87 19.63 14.90 7.06
N SER A 88 18.73 15.23 7.99
CA SER A 88 19.14 15.54 9.35
C SER A 88 19.93 14.33 9.87
N CYS A 89 21.21 14.54 10.18
CA CYS A 89 22.02 13.64 10.99
C CYS A 89 21.36 13.51 12.37
N THR A 90 20.26 12.79 12.44
CA THR A 90 19.63 12.43 13.69
C THR A 90 20.53 11.40 14.33
N GLY A 91 20.97 11.65 15.56
CA GLY A 91 21.67 10.66 16.39
C GLY A 91 20.79 9.46 16.76
N ASP A 92 19.62 9.32 16.13
CA ASP A 92 18.71 8.21 16.27
C ASP A 92 19.15 7.08 15.32
N ALA A 93 19.33 5.90 15.89
CA ALA A 93 20.03 4.79 15.27
C ALA A 93 19.58 4.52 13.81
N PRO A 94 20.51 4.23 12.88
CA PRO A 94 20.23 3.94 11.47
C PRO A 94 19.25 2.76 11.27
N THR A 95 19.04 1.96 12.32
CA THR A 95 18.04 0.92 12.39
C THR A 95 16.60 1.43 12.21
N TRP A 96 16.23 2.61 12.75
CA TRP A 96 14.85 3.09 12.70
C TRP A 96 14.40 3.50 11.29
N HIS A 97 15.32 4.03 10.47
CA HIS A 97 15.07 4.28 9.05
C HIS A 97 14.82 2.97 8.29
N MET A 98 15.69 1.97 8.50
CA MET A 98 15.59 0.68 7.83
C MET A 98 14.31 -0.07 8.26
N THR A 99 14.03 -0.12 9.56
CA THR A 99 12.81 -0.74 10.11
C THR A 99 11.56 -0.06 9.58
N GLY A 100 11.53 1.28 9.57
CA GLY A 100 10.43 2.04 9.03
C GLY A 100 10.21 1.80 7.54
N ALA A 101 11.26 1.80 6.73
CA ALA A 101 11.18 1.52 5.29
C ALA A 101 10.66 0.10 5.00
N VAL A 102 11.16 -0.90 5.72
CA VAL A 102 10.69 -2.30 5.57
C VAL A 102 9.22 -2.45 5.98
N LEU A 103 8.79 -1.78 7.06
CA LEU A 103 7.40 -1.77 7.50
C LEU A 103 6.47 -1.14 6.47
N VAL A 104 6.85 0.03 5.91
CA VAL A 104 6.10 0.67 4.82
C VAL A 104 5.99 -0.25 3.61
N ALA A 105 7.10 -0.89 3.21
CA ALA A 105 7.14 -1.82 2.07
C ALA A 105 6.18 -3.00 2.29
N GLY A 106 6.24 -3.61 3.47
CA GLY A 106 5.41 -4.76 3.84
C GLY A 106 3.92 -4.43 3.87
N LEU A 107 3.53 -3.31 4.49
CA LEU A 107 2.13 -2.86 4.53
C LEU A 107 1.62 -2.47 3.14
N SER A 108 2.46 -1.84 2.31
CA SER A 108 2.10 -1.50 0.93
C SER A 108 1.88 -2.76 0.08
N GLY A 109 2.74 -3.77 0.25
CA GLY A 109 2.59 -5.09 -0.39
C GLY A 109 1.32 -5.81 0.07
N ALA A 110 1.01 -5.81 1.36
CA ALA A 110 -0.22 -6.41 1.89
C ALA A 110 -1.47 -5.71 1.32
N SER A 111 -1.46 -4.38 1.25
CA SER A 111 -2.54 -3.60 0.63
C SER A 111 -2.70 -3.91 -0.86
N LEU A 112 -1.60 -4.12 -1.59
CA LEU A 112 -1.63 -4.55 -2.99
C LEU A 112 -2.25 -5.94 -3.17
N VAL A 113 -1.95 -6.89 -2.29
CA VAL A 113 -2.56 -8.23 -2.34
C VAL A 113 -4.07 -8.15 -2.11
N LEU A 114 -4.52 -7.39 -1.10
CA LEU A 114 -5.95 -7.14 -0.87
C LEU A 114 -6.60 -6.45 -2.09
N ALA A 115 -5.90 -5.48 -2.68
CA ALA A 115 -6.32 -4.84 -3.91
C ALA A 115 -6.33 -5.79 -5.11
N ARG A 116 -5.54 -6.86 -5.17
CA ARG A 116 -5.66 -7.86 -6.24
C ARG A 116 -6.83 -8.80 -6.02
N ILE A 117 -7.00 -9.30 -4.79
CA ILE A 117 -8.06 -10.25 -4.45
C ILE A 117 -9.45 -9.66 -4.75
N ALA A 118 -9.71 -8.44 -4.29
CA ALA A 118 -11.03 -7.84 -4.53
C ALA A 118 -11.25 -7.45 -6.02
N GLY A 119 -10.20 -7.31 -6.83
CA GLY A 119 -10.31 -7.06 -8.27
C GLY A 119 -10.62 -8.34 -9.06
N SER A 120 -10.02 -9.47 -8.66
CA SER A 120 -10.37 -10.78 -9.23
C SER A 120 -11.84 -11.12 -8.93
N ALA A 121 -12.29 -10.85 -7.70
CA ALA A 121 -13.69 -11.09 -7.31
C ALA A 121 -14.70 -10.23 -8.08
N SER A 122 -14.36 -8.98 -8.47
CA SER A 122 -15.26 -8.15 -9.27
C SER A 122 -15.32 -8.63 -10.74
N THR A 123 -14.21 -9.14 -11.26
CA THR A 123 -14.11 -9.68 -12.62
C THR A 123 -14.92 -10.98 -12.77
N GLU A 124 -14.82 -11.88 -11.79
CA GLU A 124 -15.57 -13.14 -11.76
C GLU A 124 -17.08 -12.90 -11.73
N ARG A 125 -17.55 -11.91 -10.97
CA ARG A 125 -18.98 -11.51 -10.96
C ARG A 125 -19.46 -11.00 -12.32
N ARG A 126 -18.64 -10.22 -13.02
CA ARG A 126 -18.97 -9.74 -14.37
C ARG A 126 -19.07 -10.90 -15.34
N LEU A 127 -18.14 -11.85 -15.27
CA LEU A 127 -18.14 -13.05 -16.11
C LEU A 127 -19.38 -13.91 -15.85
N ALA A 128 -19.71 -14.17 -14.58
CA ALA A 128 -20.90 -14.93 -14.21
C ALA A 128 -22.20 -14.26 -14.71
N ARG A 129 -22.28 -12.92 -14.66
CA ARG A 129 -23.42 -12.18 -15.17
C ARG A 129 -23.54 -12.28 -16.70
N ILE A 130 -22.43 -12.18 -17.42
CA ILE A 130 -22.40 -12.35 -18.89
C ILE A 130 -22.83 -13.77 -19.27
N GLN A 131 -22.32 -14.79 -18.55
CA GLN A 131 -22.69 -16.19 -18.78
C GLN A 131 -24.21 -16.40 -18.61
N GLN A 132 -24.80 -15.87 -17.53
CA GLN A 132 -26.24 -15.95 -17.26
C GLN A 132 -27.09 -15.29 -18.36
N ASP A 133 -26.66 -14.13 -18.85
CA ASP A 133 -27.36 -13.42 -19.92
C ASP A 133 -27.29 -14.20 -21.25
N LEU A 134 -26.14 -14.81 -21.53
CA LEU A 134 -25.92 -15.68 -22.69
C LEU A 134 -26.79 -16.95 -22.63
N ASP A 135 -26.89 -17.58 -21.46
CA ASP A 135 -27.73 -18.75 -21.24
C ASP A 135 -29.23 -18.40 -21.36
N ALA A 136 -29.64 -17.22 -20.87
CA ALA A 136 -31.00 -16.71 -21.02
C ALA A 136 -31.36 -16.44 -22.49
N LEU A 137 -30.41 -15.89 -23.28
CA LEU A 137 -30.59 -15.71 -24.72
C LEU A 137 -30.61 -17.04 -25.47
N ARG A 138 -29.81 -18.01 -25.04
CA ARG A 138 -29.75 -19.34 -25.65
C ARG A 138 -31.00 -20.16 -25.43
N GLY A 139 -31.60 -20.10 -24.23
CA GLY A 139 -32.87 -20.78 -23.92
C GLY A 139 -34.11 -20.16 -24.59
N ARG A 140 -33.96 -19.01 -25.26
CA ARG A 140 -35.03 -18.31 -25.98
C ARG A 140 -35.12 -18.67 -27.47
N ARG A 141 -34.18 -19.46 -27.98
CA ARG A 141 -34.18 -20.03 -29.34
C ARG A 141 -34.53 -21.50 -29.28
#